data_AF-A0A519NKT2-F1
#
_entry.id   AF-A0A519NKT2-F1
#
_cell.length_a   1.000
_cell.length_b   1.000
_cell.length_c   1.000
_cell.angle_alpha   90.00
_cell.angle_beta   90.00
_cell.angle_gamma   90.00
#
_symmetry.space_group_name_H-M   'P 1'
#
loop_
_entity.id
_entity.type
_entity.pdbx_description
1 polymer ?
#
loop_
_entity_poly.entity_id
_entity_poly.type
_entity_poly.pdbx_seq_one_letter_code
_entity_poly.pdbx_strand_id
1 'polypeptide(L)'
;MTAFWILTALAAALAGYLVLSGARRPAVIGPAPAERAERELQELERLRDRGLIEPEAYQAARAEAARRALADAPEPSDLVIRPTDRLIVLGGLGVAVAGAL
;
A
#
# COMPACT_ATOMS: atom_id res chain seq x y z
N MET A 1 -41.88 5.77 2.06
CA MET A 1 -41.23 4.54 2.58
C MET A 1 -40.12 4.04 1.65
N THR A 2 -40.37 3.88 0.35
CA THR A 2 -39.35 3.47 -0.64
C THR A 2 -38.09 4.34 -0.64
N ALA A 3 -38.22 5.67 -0.55
CA ALA A 3 -37.08 6.58 -0.51
C ALA A 3 -36.15 6.33 0.71
N PHE A 4 -36.71 5.98 1.86
CA PHE A 4 -35.93 5.63 3.05
C PHE A 4 -35.11 4.36 2.81
N TRP A 5 -35.77 3.31 2.28
CA TRP A 5 -35.11 2.04 1.98
C TRP A 5 -34.00 2.17 0.92
N ILE A 6 -34.21 3.00 -0.10
CA ILE A 6 -33.21 3.29 -1.13
C ILE A 6 -31.99 3.98 -0.53
N LEU A 7 -32.19 4.98 0.34
CA LEU A 7 -31.09 5.69 1.00
C LEU A 7 -30.29 4.77 1.93
N THR A 8 -30.96 3.87 2.65
CA THR A 8 -30.31 2.90 3.54
C THR A 8 -29.48 1.89 2.76
N ALA A 9 -30.01 1.36 1.65
CA ALA A 9 -29.28 0.43 0.78
C ALA A 9 -28.05 1.09 0.15
N LEU A 10 -28.17 2.36 -0.25
CA LEU A 10 -27.07 3.13 -0.82
C LEU A 10 -25.98 3.44 0.21
N ALA A 11 -26.37 3.79 1.44
CA ALA A 11 -25.43 3.98 2.55
C ALA A 11 -24.66 2.69 2.91
N ALA A 12 -25.34 1.54 2.92
CA ALA A 12 -24.72 0.23 3.15
C ALA A 12 -23.73 -0.15 2.02
N ALA A 13 -24.11 0.08 0.77
CA ALA A 13 -23.24 -0.13 -0.39
C ALA A 13 -22.00 0.77 -0.32
N LEU A 14 -22.16 2.04 0.07
CA LEU A 14 -21.05 2.98 0.22
C LEU A 14 -20.10 2.55 1.35
N ALA A 15 -20.64 2.12 2.49
CA ALA A 15 -19.84 1.61 3.60
C ALA A 15 -19.04 0.36 3.19
N GLY A 16 -19.68 -0.59 2.49
CA GLY A 16 -19.01 -1.77 1.95
C GLY A 16 -17.93 -1.42 0.93
N TYR A 17 -18.21 -0.46 0.05
CA TYR A 17 -17.23 0.06 -0.91
C TYR A 17 -16.03 0.69 -0.22
N LEU A 18 -16.24 1.49 0.83
CA LEU A 18 -15.17 2.10 1.60
C LEU A 18 -14.30 1.05 2.31
N VAL A 19 -14.92 0.03 2.92
CA VAL A 19 -14.20 -1.08 3.57
C VAL A 19 -13.35 -1.85 2.56
N LEU A 20 -13.93 -2.21 1.40
CA LEU A 20 -13.21 -2.89 0.32
C LEU A 20 -12.09 -2.03 -0.25
N SER A 21 -12.31 -0.72 -0.38
CA SER A 21 -11.27 0.21 -0.85
C SER A 21 -10.10 0.33 0.13
N GLY A 22 -10.38 0.27 1.44
CA GLY A 22 -9.37 0.23 2.49
C GLY A 22 -8.60 -1.08 2.51
N ALA A 23 -9.29 -2.22 2.36
CA ALA A 23 -8.66 -3.55 2.33
C ALA A 23 -7.79 -3.76 1.08
N ARG A 24 -8.10 -3.09 -0.03
CA ARG A 24 -7.29 -3.09 -1.26
C ARG A 24 -6.02 -2.24 -1.16
N ARG A 25 -5.92 -1.36 -0.16
CA ARG A 25 -4.68 -0.61 0.07
C ARG A 25 -3.78 -1.50 0.92
N PRO A 26 -2.61 -1.92 0.43
CA PRO A 26 -1.63 -2.54 1.31
C PRO A 26 -1.34 -1.55 2.43
N ALA A 27 -1.41 -2.01 3.69
CA ALA A 27 -1.04 -1.22 4.84
C ALA A 27 0.48 -0.96 4.77
N VAL A 28 0.89 0.09 4.08
CA VAL A 28 2.29 0.50 4.02
C VAL A 28 2.64 1.13 5.36
N ILE A 29 3.09 0.32 6.31
CA ILE A 29 3.64 0.78 7.58
C ILE A 29 5.13 1.08 7.36
N GLY A 30 5.45 2.36 7.12
CA GLY A 30 6.82 2.85 6.91
C GLY A 30 6.97 3.66 5.62
N PRO A 31 8.12 4.35 5.43
CA PRO A 31 8.40 5.02 4.16
C PRO A 31 8.40 3.98 3.04
N ALA A 32 7.82 4.35 1.88
CA ALA A 32 7.82 3.46 0.74
C ALA A 32 9.26 3.04 0.41
N PRO A 33 9.51 1.78 0.02
CA PRO A 33 10.85 1.28 -0.29
C PRO A 33 11.59 2.16 -1.30
N ALA A 34 10.87 2.74 -2.26
CA ALA A 34 11.39 3.74 -3.19
C ALA A 34 11.90 5.03 -2.51
N GLU A 35 11.20 5.55 -1.50
CA GLU A 35 11.63 6.74 -0.75
C GLU A 35 12.83 6.48 0.16
N ARG A 36 13.01 5.23 0.61
CA ARG A 36 14.19 4.83 1.39
C ARG A 36 15.42 4.76 0.48
N ALA A 37 15.28 4.13 -0.68
CA ALA A 37 16.34 4.04 -1.68
C ALA A 37 16.78 5.42 -2.20
N GLU A 38 15.82 6.31 -2.48
CA GLU A 38 16.12 7.68 -2.92
C GLU A 38 16.92 8.46 -1.86
N ARG A 39 16.57 8.30 -0.58
CA ARG A 39 17.30 8.94 0.52
C ARG A 39 18.74 8.43 0.65
N GLU A 40 18.96 7.13 0.54
CA GLU A 40 20.31 6.53 0.59
C GLU A 40 21.19 7.03 -0.57
N LEU A 41 20.64 7.10 -1.80
CA LEU A 41 21.37 7.63 -2.97
C LEU A 41 21.72 9.11 -2.83
N GLN A 42 20.80 9.93 -2.30
CA GLN A 42 21.06 11.35 -2.04
C GLN A 42 22.12 11.56 -0.96
N GLU A 43 22.19 10.69 0.05
CA GLU A 43 23.24 10.76 1.07
C GLU A 43 24.61 10.43 0.46
N LEU A 44 24.71 9.40 -0.37
CA LEU A 44 25.95 9.09 -1.10
C LEU A 44 26.40 10.26 -2.00
N GLU A 45 25.45 10.91 -2.67
CA GLU A 45 25.71 12.09 -3.50
C GLU A 45 26.22 13.28 -2.67
N ARG A 46 25.61 13.56 -1.52
CA ARG A 46 26.12 14.58 -0.59
C ARG A 46 27.53 14.26 -0.07
N LEU A 47 27.84 13.00 0.19
CA LEU A 47 29.18 12.59 0.64
C LEU A 47 30.24 12.77 -0.46
N ARG A 48 29.90 12.44 -1.71
CA ARG A 48 30.72 12.73 -2.89
C ARG A 48 30.96 14.22 -3.06
N ASP A 49 29.90 15.04 -2.99
CA ASP A 49 30.00 16.49 -3.20
C ASP A 49 30.81 17.19 -2.11
N ARG A 50 30.87 16.61 -0.90
CA ARG A 50 31.74 17.04 0.20
C ARG A 50 33.18 16.55 0.07
N GLY A 51 33.50 15.76 -0.96
CA GLY A 51 34.83 15.18 -1.16
C GLY A 51 35.21 14.12 -0.13
N LEU A 52 34.23 13.53 0.56
CA LEU A 52 34.46 12.51 1.60
C LEU A 52 34.59 11.09 1.03
N ILE A 53 34.29 10.92 -0.26
CA ILE A 53 34.36 9.64 -0.97
C ILE A 53 35.03 9.87 -2.32
N GLU A 54 35.95 8.97 -2.67
CA GLU A 54 36.63 8.96 -3.96
C GLU A 54 35.65 8.62 -5.11
N PRO A 55 35.81 9.18 -6.33
CA PRO A 55 34.87 8.96 -7.42
C PRO A 55 34.64 7.47 -7.76
N GLU A 56 35.68 6.64 -7.69
CA GLU A 56 35.59 5.20 -7.96
C GLU A 56 34.80 4.45 -6.86
N ALA A 57 35.07 4.79 -5.59
CA ALA A 57 34.35 4.26 -4.44
C ALA A 57 32.87 4.68 -4.45
N TYR A 58 32.56 5.90 -4.90
CA TYR A 58 31.19 6.37 -5.08
C TYR A 58 30.43 5.54 -6.13
N GLN A 59 31.06 5.24 -7.28
CA GLN A 59 30.39 4.46 -8.33
C GLN A 59 30.10 3.02 -7.90
N ALA A 60 31.03 2.39 -7.19
CA ALA A 60 30.82 1.06 -6.63
C ALA A 60 29.68 1.05 -5.59
N ALA A 61 29.67 2.03 -4.68
CA ALA A 61 28.62 2.16 -3.66
C ALA A 61 27.24 2.47 -4.27
N ARG A 62 27.18 3.34 -5.28
CA ARG A 62 25.96 3.68 -6.02
C ARG A 62 25.40 2.47 -6.76
N ALA A 63 26.25 1.69 -7.42
CA ALA A 63 25.84 0.49 -8.14
C ALA A 63 25.24 -0.56 -7.18
N GLU A 64 25.84 -0.74 -6.01
CA GLU A 64 25.35 -1.69 -5.01
C GLU A 64 24.06 -1.21 -4.34
N ALA A 65 23.95 0.09 -4.01
CA ALA A 65 22.72 0.68 -3.51
C ALA A 65 21.57 0.57 -4.53
N ALA A 66 21.84 0.77 -5.82
CA ALA A 66 20.85 0.60 -6.88
C ALA A 66 20.40 -0.86 -7.04
N ARG A 67 21.33 -1.83 -6.93
CA ARG A 67 20.99 -3.26 -6.93
C ARG A 67 20.10 -3.63 -5.74
N ARG A 68 20.42 -3.13 -4.55
CA ARG A 68 19.60 -3.32 -3.35
C ARG A 68 18.23 -2.68 -3.50
N ALA A 69 18.14 -1.47 -4.05
CA ALA A 69 16.86 -0.80 -4.31
C ALA A 69 15.96 -1.58 -5.28
N LEU A 70 16.55 -2.25 -6.28
CA LEU A 70 15.82 -3.13 -7.20
C LEU A 70 15.42 -4.46 -6.55
N ALA A 71 16.25 -5.02 -5.67
CA ALA A 71 15.94 -6.27 -4.96
C ALA A 71 14.87 -6.08 -3.87
N ASP A 72 14.85 -4.91 -3.22
CA ASP A 72 13.87 -4.51 -2.21
C ASP A 72 12.62 -3.84 -2.84
N ALA A 73 12.56 -3.79 -4.18
CA ALA A 73 11.39 -3.31 -4.89
C ALA A 73 10.23 -4.24 -4.55
N PRO A 74 9.10 -3.72 -4.05
CA PRO A 74 7.96 -4.54 -3.71
C PRO A 74 7.49 -5.22 -5.00
N GLU A 75 7.50 -6.56 -5.01
CA GLU A 75 6.75 -7.30 -6.02
C GLU A 75 5.32 -6.76 -6.03
N PRO A 76 4.66 -6.64 -7.21
CA PRO A 76 3.26 -6.27 -7.27
C PRO A 76 2.51 -7.21 -6.34
N SER A 77 2.07 -6.67 -5.20
CA SER A 77 1.59 -7.47 -4.08
C SER A 77 0.43 -8.31 -4.59
N ASP A 78 0.66 -9.62 -4.73
CA ASP A 78 -0.37 -10.57 -5.06
C ASP A 78 -1.41 -10.44 -3.94
N LEU A 79 -2.65 -10.11 -4.30
CA LEU A 79 -3.70 -9.87 -3.33
C LEU A 79 -3.85 -11.13 -2.46
N VAL A 80 -3.34 -11.08 -1.23
CA VAL A 80 -3.49 -12.19 -0.28
C VAL A 80 -4.93 -12.16 0.23
N ILE A 81 -5.83 -12.77 -0.55
CA ILE A 81 -7.23 -12.94 -0.17
C ILE A 81 -7.26 -13.91 1.01
N ARG A 82 -7.48 -13.37 2.22
CA ARG A 82 -7.54 -14.19 3.43
C ARG A 82 -8.95 -14.79 3.53
N PRO A 83 -9.10 -16.07 3.94
CA PRO A 83 -10.44 -16.68 4.07
C PRO A 83 -11.37 -15.92 5.03
N THR A 84 -10.81 -15.16 5.97
CA THR A 84 -11.54 -14.28 6.88
C THR A 84 -12.26 -13.12 6.16
N ASP A 85 -11.69 -12.61 5.05
CA ASP A 85 -12.30 -11.50 4.30
C ASP A 85 -13.65 -11.93 3.71
N ARG A 86 -13.76 -13.19 3.30
CA ARG A 86 -15.01 -13.77 2.80
C ARG A 86 -16.09 -13.80 3.88
N LEU A 87 -15.73 -14.09 5.13
CA LEU A 87 -16.69 -14.08 6.24
C LEU A 87 -17.16 -12.66 6.59
N ILE A 88 -16.27 -11.68 6.52
CA ILE A 88 -16.60 -10.27 6.74
C ILE A 88 -17.53 -9.75 5.65
N VAL A 89 -17.25 -10.07 4.38
CA VAL A 89 -18.10 -9.68 3.24
C VAL A 89 -19.47 -10.36 3.30
N LEU A 90 -19.52 -11.66 3.57
CA LEU A 90 -20.79 -12.40 3.68
C LEU A 90 -21.61 -11.96 4.91
N GLY A 91 -20.96 -11.66 6.03
CA GLY A 91 -21.63 -11.10 7.21
C GLY A 91 -22.21 -9.71 6.95
N GLY A 92 -21.45 -8.82 6.30
CA GLY A 92 -21.93 -7.49 5.91
C GLY A 92 -23.11 -7.55 4.94
N LEU A 93 -23.07 -8.46 3.97
CA LEU A 93 -24.18 -8.70 3.05
C LEU A 93 -25.43 -9.21 3.80
N GLY A 94 -25.25 -10.17 4.71
CA GLY A 94 -26.36 -10.70 5.52
C GLY A 94 -27.03 -9.64 6.40
N VAL A 95 -26.24 -8.76 7.04
CA VAL A 95 -26.77 -7.65 7.85
C VAL A 95 -27.49 -6.62 6.98
N ALA A 96 -26.96 -6.31 5.79
CA ALA A 96 -27.61 -5.38 4.86
C ALA A 96 -28.95 -5.94 4.35
N VAL A 97 -29.03 -7.24 4.07
CA VAL A 97 -30.28 -7.91 3.67
C VAL A 97 -31.27 -7.96 4.84
N ALA A 98 -30.82 -8.31 6.04
CA ALA A 98 -31.67 -8.35 7.23
C ALA A 98 -32.19 -6.96 7.64
N GLY A 99 -31.38 -5.91 7.43
CA GLY A 99 -31.80 -4.53 7.67
C GLY A 99 -32.70 -3.95 6.58
N ALA A 100 -32.92 -4.66 5.47
CA ALA A 100 -33.81 -4.27 4.38
C ALA A 100 -35.14 -5.05 4.35
N LEU A 101 -35.27 -6.09 5.18
CA LEU A 101 -36.50 -6.82 5.48
C LEU A 101 -37.22 -6.16 6.67
#